data_AF-A0A8T4LCH0-F1
#
_entry.id   AF-A0A8T4LCH0-F1
#
_cell.length_a   1.000
_cell.length_b   1.000
_cell.length_c   1.000
_cell.angle_alpha   90.00
_cell.angle_beta   90.00
_cell.angle_gamma   90.00
#
_symmetry.space_group_name_H-M   'P 1'
#
loop_
_entity.id
_entity.type
_entity.pdbx_description
1 polymer ?
#
loop_
_entity_poly.entity_id
_entity_poly.type
_entity_poly.pdbx_seq_one_letter_code
_entity_poly.pdbx_strand_id
1 'polypeptide(L)'
;MGIAQAKKKAEAIHVRYKQLILSGIKYAENAEKITGKGFVIINAKEEIKDTMAGTITSILSHSRLYEEGTIITILAHYEDKIKISCRVVGKNGRNVREILNNIITVIGGETGGHYNAAGATISQDKEEEFLKILKKNLEIEVIKIQ
;
A
#
# COMPACT_ATOMS: atom_id res chain seq x y z
N MET A 1 -30.23 -18.68 -22.59
CA MET A 1 -30.40 -18.61 -21.11
C MET A 1 -29.11 -18.34 -20.33
N GLY A 2 -27.96 -18.93 -20.67
CA GLY A 2 -26.70 -18.75 -19.91
C GLY A 2 -26.11 -17.32 -19.88
N ILE A 3 -26.26 -16.54 -20.96
CA ILE A 3 -25.66 -15.20 -21.08
C ILE A 3 -26.29 -14.19 -20.11
N ALA A 4 -27.62 -14.19 -19.97
CA ALA A 4 -28.33 -13.26 -19.07
C ALA A 4 -27.97 -13.52 -17.59
N GLN A 5 -27.83 -14.79 -17.20
CA GLN A 5 -27.43 -15.17 -15.84
C GLN A 5 -25.96 -14.81 -15.56
N ALA A 6 -25.07 -15.00 -16.54
CA ALA A 6 -23.68 -14.58 -16.44
C ALA A 6 -23.55 -13.06 -16.29
N LYS A 7 -24.31 -12.28 -17.07
CA LYS A 7 -24.37 -10.81 -16.97
C LYS A 7 -24.78 -10.35 -15.56
N LYS A 8 -25.88 -10.90 -15.03
CA LYS A 8 -26.36 -10.56 -13.68
C LYS A 8 -25.33 -10.87 -12.59
N LYS A 9 -24.59 -11.99 -12.73
CA LYS A 9 -23.49 -12.34 -11.81
C LYS A 9 -22.33 -11.35 -11.90
N ALA A 10 -21.91 -10.97 -13.12
CA ALA A 10 -20.85 -10.01 -13.34
C ALA A 10 -21.19 -8.62 -12.74
N GLU A 11 -22.43 -8.15 -12.93
CA GLU A 11 -22.92 -6.91 -12.34
C GLU A 11 -22.88 -6.95 -10.80
N ALA A 12 -23.34 -8.06 -10.19
CA ALA A 12 -23.29 -8.22 -8.74
C ALA A 12 -21.85 -8.22 -8.19
N ILE A 13 -20.91 -8.88 -8.88
CA ILE A 13 -19.48 -8.87 -8.52
C ILE A 13 -18.92 -7.45 -8.62
N HIS A 14 -19.22 -6.74 -9.71
CA HIS A 14 -18.74 -5.38 -9.92
C HIS A 14 -19.24 -4.41 -8.85
N VAL A 15 -20.53 -4.48 -8.49
CA VAL A 15 -21.11 -3.66 -7.41
C VAL A 15 -20.40 -3.93 -6.09
N ARG A 16 -20.20 -5.21 -5.73
CA ARG A 16 -19.49 -5.58 -4.49
C ARG A 16 -18.05 -5.07 -4.49
N TYR A 17 -17.34 -5.22 -5.61
CA TYR A 17 -15.97 -4.73 -5.75
C TYR A 17 -15.89 -3.20 -5.58
N LYS A 18 -16.83 -2.46 -6.17
CA LYS A 18 -16.92 -1.00 -5.98
C LYS A 18 -17.13 -0.62 -4.52
N GLN A 19 -18.00 -1.34 -3.79
CA GLN A 19 -18.21 -1.10 -2.36
C GLN A 19 -16.93 -1.33 -1.54
N LEU A 20 -16.16 -2.39 -1.85
CA LEU A 20 -14.87 -2.65 -1.19
C LEU A 20 -13.84 -1.55 -1.44
N ILE A 21 -13.80 -0.99 -2.65
CA ILE A 21 -12.93 0.16 -2.95
C ILE A 21 -13.34 1.36 -2.11
N LEU A 22 -14.64 1.70 -2.10
CA LEU A 22 -15.15 2.86 -1.37
C LEU A 22 -14.91 2.73 0.14
N SER A 23 -15.18 1.56 0.71
CA SER A 23 -14.91 1.31 2.14
C SER A 23 -13.42 1.41 2.45
N GLY A 24 -12.56 0.85 1.60
CA GLY A 24 -11.12 0.88 1.79
C GLY A 24 -10.51 2.28 1.69
N ILE A 25 -10.97 3.10 0.73
CA ILE A 25 -10.56 4.51 0.63
C ILE A 25 -11.01 5.26 1.88
N LYS A 26 -12.29 5.13 2.25
CA LYS A 26 -12.83 5.81 3.44
C LYS A 26 -12.08 5.42 4.70
N TYR A 27 -11.75 4.14 4.85
CA TYR A 27 -10.92 3.68 5.97
C TYR A 27 -9.54 4.35 5.93
N ALA A 28 -8.82 4.25 4.80
CA ALA A 28 -7.49 4.81 4.66
C ALA A 28 -7.44 6.34 4.93
N GLU A 29 -8.47 7.08 4.56
CA GLU A 29 -8.59 8.52 4.85
C GLU A 29 -8.75 8.82 6.34
N ASN A 30 -9.44 7.96 7.10
CA ASN A 30 -9.76 8.19 8.52
C ASN A 30 -8.86 7.44 9.50
N ALA A 31 -8.12 6.43 9.03
CA ALA A 31 -7.21 5.65 9.86
C ALA A 31 -6.12 6.52 10.48
N GLU A 32 -5.62 6.09 11.65
CA GLU A 32 -4.38 6.62 12.21
C GLU A 32 -3.23 6.37 11.22
N LYS A 33 -2.37 7.38 11.04
CA LYS A 33 -1.30 7.35 10.04
C LYS A 33 0.02 7.66 10.71
N ILE A 34 1.04 6.89 10.37
CA ILE A 34 2.42 7.28 10.66
C ILE A 34 2.85 8.21 9.51
N THR A 35 3.07 9.47 9.82
CA THR A 35 3.43 10.49 8.83
C THR A 35 4.81 11.08 9.12
N GLY A 36 5.45 11.56 8.06
CA GLY A 36 6.67 12.34 8.13
C GLY A 36 6.83 13.15 6.85
N LYS A 37 7.99 13.80 6.69
CA LYS A 37 8.26 14.60 5.48
C LYS A 37 8.32 13.69 4.26
N GLY A 38 7.35 13.82 3.35
CA GLY A 38 7.30 13.05 2.09
C GLY A 38 6.96 11.57 2.25
N PHE A 39 6.30 11.15 3.34
CA PHE A 39 5.73 9.80 3.44
C PHE A 39 4.52 9.69 4.35
N VAL A 40 3.68 8.69 4.07
CA VAL A 40 2.52 8.28 4.84
C VAL A 40 2.47 6.76 4.88
N ILE A 41 2.36 6.19 6.08
CA ILE A 41 2.18 4.74 6.28
C ILE A 41 0.84 4.52 6.98
N ILE A 42 0.04 3.63 6.40
CA ILE A 42 -1.27 3.23 6.89
C ILE A 42 -1.21 1.73 7.16
N ASN A 43 -1.27 1.37 8.44
CA ASN A 43 -1.41 -0.01 8.83
C ASN A 43 -2.91 -0.35 8.91
N ALA A 44 -3.42 -1.00 7.87
CA ALA A 44 -4.84 -1.28 7.75
C ALA A 44 -5.26 -2.61 8.37
N LYS A 45 -4.31 -3.44 8.83
CA LYS A 45 -4.59 -4.75 9.41
C LYS A 45 -5.63 -5.52 8.58
N GLU A 46 -6.76 -5.92 9.16
CA GLU A 46 -7.84 -6.65 8.48
C GLU A 46 -8.92 -5.73 7.84
N GLU A 47 -8.84 -4.41 8.03
CA GLU A 47 -9.85 -3.44 7.58
C GLU A 47 -9.80 -3.19 6.06
N ILE A 48 -8.64 -3.41 5.46
CA ILE A 48 -8.45 -3.45 4.02
C ILE A 48 -7.98 -4.85 3.63
N LYS A 49 -8.72 -5.49 2.72
CA LYS A 49 -8.28 -6.77 2.14
C LYS A 49 -6.94 -6.62 1.44
N ASP A 50 -6.06 -7.61 1.58
CA ASP A 50 -4.76 -7.69 0.92
C ASP A 50 -4.85 -7.49 -0.61
N THR A 51 -5.87 -8.07 -1.25
CA THR A 51 -6.11 -7.92 -2.70
C THR A 51 -6.49 -6.49 -3.10
N MET A 52 -6.91 -5.67 -2.13
CA MET A 52 -7.35 -4.28 -2.34
C MET A 52 -6.28 -3.26 -1.95
N ALA A 53 -5.30 -3.64 -1.13
CA ALA A 53 -4.26 -2.73 -0.65
C ALA A 53 -3.60 -1.96 -1.81
N GLY A 54 -3.11 -2.67 -2.83
CA GLY A 54 -2.47 -2.05 -3.99
C GLY A 54 -3.39 -1.12 -4.79
N THR A 55 -4.67 -1.48 -4.93
CA THR A 55 -5.68 -0.64 -5.61
C THR A 55 -5.91 0.65 -4.84
N ILE A 56 -6.09 0.57 -3.51
CA ILE A 56 -6.33 1.72 -2.65
C ILE A 56 -5.09 2.63 -2.60
N THR A 57 -3.89 2.06 -2.42
CA THR A 57 -2.64 2.85 -2.46
C THR A 57 -2.49 3.57 -3.79
N SER A 58 -2.83 2.91 -4.91
CA SER A 58 -2.78 3.53 -6.24
C SER A 58 -3.81 4.65 -6.41
N ILE A 59 -5.02 4.52 -5.85
CA ILE A 59 -6.03 5.59 -5.91
C ILE A 59 -5.56 6.79 -5.09
N LEU A 60 -5.06 6.55 -3.87
CA LEU A 60 -4.53 7.61 -3.01
C LEU A 60 -3.33 8.31 -3.65
N SER A 61 -2.45 7.60 -4.36
CA SER A 61 -1.27 8.19 -5.00
C SER A 61 -1.59 9.08 -6.22
N HIS A 62 -2.79 8.96 -6.77
CA HIS A 62 -3.29 9.82 -7.85
C HIS A 62 -4.31 10.86 -7.34
N SER A 63 -4.61 10.85 -6.04
CA SER A 63 -5.49 11.84 -5.42
C SER A 63 -4.76 13.16 -5.20
N ARG A 64 -5.51 14.23 -4.94
CA ARG A 64 -4.96 15.55 -4.56
C ARG A 64 -4.71 15.68 -3.06
N LEU A 65 -4.80 14.58 -2.30
CA LEU A 65 -4.66 14.59 -0.84
C LEU A 65 -3.20 14.72 -0.38
N TYR A 66 -2.25 14.35 -1.23
CA TYR A 66 -0.84 14.27 -0.90
C TYR A 66 0.01 15.03 -1.93
N GLU A 67 1.11 15.61 -1.47
CA GLU A 67 2.05 16.34 -2.33
C GLU A 67 2.83 15.39 -3.24
N GLU A 68 3.22 15.86 -4.43
CA GLU A 68 4.09 15.11 -5.34
C GLU A 68 5.39 14.69 -4.65
N GLY A 69 5.84 13.45 -4.90
CA GLY A 69 6.99 12.84 -4.23
C GLY A 69 6.66 12.13 -2.92
N THR A 70 5.46 12.31 -2.36
CA THR A 70 5.05 11.58 -1.15
C THR A 70 4.97 10.08 -1.42
N ILE A 71 5.58 9.27 -0.55
CA ILE A 71 5.43 7.82 -0.59
C ILE A 71 4.26 7.41 0.29
N ILE A 72 3.28 6.73 -0.29
CA ILE A 72 2.14 6.16 0.42
C ILE A 72 2.37 4.66 0.54
N THR A 73 2.31 4.15 1.77
CA THR A 73 2.43 2.72 2.08
C THR A 73 1.20 2.22 2.81
N ILE A 74 0.56 1.16 2.31
CA ILE A 74 -0.51 0.44 3.01
C ILE A 74 -0.03 -0.97 3.35
N LEU A 75 -0.26 -1.38 4.60
CA LEU A 75 -0.10 -2.76 5.08
C LEU A 75 -1.47 -3.38 5.28
N ALA A 76 -1.69 -4.59 4.78
CA ALA A 76 -2.93 -5.33 4.93
C ALA A 76 -2.64 -6.79 5.32
N HIS A 77 -3.33 -7.27 6.34
CA HIS A 77 -3.17 -8.63 6.85
C HIS A 77 -3.92 -9.63 5.97
N TYR A 78 -3.31 -10.79 5.74
CA TYR A 78 -4.00 -11.97 5.22
C TYR A 78 -3.33 -13.23 5.77
N GLU A 79 -4.14 -14.16 6.27
CA GLU A 79 -3.65 -15.39 6.90
C GLU A 79 -2.60 -15.08 7.99
N ASP A 80 -1.38 -15.62 7.88
CA ASP A 80 -0.22 -15.39 8.75
C ASP A 80 0.74 -14.29 8.23
N LYS A 81 0.34 -13.59 7.16
CA LYS A 81 1.18 -12.66 6.40
C LYS A 81 0.61 -11.26 6.34
N ILE A 82 1.46 -10.35 5.89
CA ILE A 82 1.12 -8.95 5.60
C ILE A 82 1.53 -8.66 4.17
N LYS A 83 0.60 -8.10 3.40
CA LYS A 83 0.86 -7.55 2.08
C LYS A 83 1.06 -6.05 2.18
N ILE A 84 2.21 -5.60 1.69
CA ILE A 84 2.62 -4.20 1.67
C ILE A 84 2.48 -3.67 0.24
N SER A 85 1.90 -2.49 0.10
CA SER A 85 1.80 -1.76 -1.17
C SER A 85 2.33 -0.36 -1.00
N CYS A 86 3.36 0.00 -1.77
CA CYS A 86 4.00 1.31 -1.78
C CYS A 86 3.82 1.99 -3.14
N ARG A 87 3.43 3.26 -3.13
CA ARG A 87 3.31 4.10 -4.34
C ARG A 87 3.90 5.49 -4.09
N VAL A 88 4.53 6.04 -5.11
CA VAL A 88 4.93 7.45 -5.16
C VAL A 88 3.76 8.28 -5.71
N VAL A 89 3.48 9.42 -5.09
CA VAL A 89 2.53 10.42 -5.61
C VAL A 89 3.18 11.18 -6.76
N GLY A 90 2.53 11.20 -7.92
CA GLY A 90 3.05 11.88 -9.11
C GLY A 90 4.16 11.10 -9.82
N LYS A 91 5.04 11.80 -10.54
CA LYS A 91 6.13 11.17 -11.34
C LYS A 91 7.48 11.28 -10.67
N ASN A 92 7.66 12.33 -9.87
CA ASN A 92 8.87 12.57 -9.11
C ASN A 92 8.76 11.88 -7.74
N GLY A 93 9.85 11.29 -7.27
CA GLY A 93 9.91 10.67 -5.95
C GLY A 93 11.12 9.76 -5.83
N ARG A 94 11.05 8.82 -4.88
CA ARG A 94 12.16 7.91 -4.57
C ARG A 94 11.83 6.50 -5.05
N ASN A 95 12.86 5.68 -5.20
CA ASN A 95 12.73 4.30 -5.66
C ASN A 95 12.10 3.40 -4.58
N VAL A 96 10.78 3.29 -4.55
CA VAL A 96 10.08 2.49 -3.53
C VAL A 96 10.41 1.00 -3.61
N ARG A 97 10.81 0.50 -4.79
CA ARG A 97 11.27 -0.89 -4.95
C ARG A 97 12.57 -1.13 -4.19
N GLU A 98 13.53 -0.22 -4.33
CA GLU A 98 14.83 -0.34 -3.66
C GLU A 98 14.69 -0.19 -2.15
N ILE A 99 13.90 0.77 -1.68
CA ILE A 99 13.58 0.93 -0.25
C ILE A 99 13.02 -0.37 0.33
N LEU A 100 11.99 -0.95 -0.31
CA LEU A 100 11.42 -2.22 0.15
C LEU A 100 12.43 -3.38 0.07
N ASN A 101 13.20 -3.47 -1.01
CA ASN A 101 14.17 -4.55 -1.17
C ASN A 101 15.26 -4.52 -0.10
N ASN A 102 15.74 -3.32 0.27
CA ASN A 102 16.72 -3.15 1.33
C ASN A 102 16.18 -3.64 2.68
N ILE A 103 14.91 -3.38 2.98
CA ILE A 103 14.26 -3.85 4.21
C ILE A 103 14.09 -5.37 4.19
N ILE A 104 13.55 -5.90 3.10
CA ILE A 104 13.25 -7.33 2.95
C ILE A 104 14.51 -8.20 2.94
N THR A 105 15.64 -7.67 2.46
CA THR A 105 16.94 -8.37 2.55
C THR A 105 17.38 -8.59 4.01
N VAL A 106 16.95 -7.72 4.94
CA VAL A 106 17.30 -7.81 6.36
C VAL A 106 16.31 -8.68 7.12
N ILE A 107 15.00 -8.41 6.96
CA ILE A 107 13.97 -9.08 7.78
C ILE A 107 13.46 -10.37 7.14
N GLY A 108 13.70 -10.60 5.85
CA GLY A 108 13.14 -11.71 5.07
C GLY A 108 11.70 -11.48 4.60
N GLY A 109 11.31 -12.19 3.54
CA GLY A 109 10.03 -12.03 2.86
C GLY A 109 10.22 -12.00 1.35
N GLU A 110 9.21 -11.49 0.65
CA GLU A 110 9.22 -11.34 -0.81
C GLU A 110 9.01 -9.89 -1.19
N THR A 111 9.64 -9.43 -2.28
CA THR A 111 9.48 -8.06 -2.79
C THR A 111 9.48 -8.02 -4.31
N GLY A 112 8.79 -7.04 -4.88
CA GLY A 112 8.72 -6.86 -6.33
C GLY A 112 8.12 -5.51 -6.73
N GLY A 113 8.06 -5.28 -8.04
CA GLY A 113 7.48 -4.08 -8.64
C GLY A 113 8.50 -3.19 -9.34
N HIS A 114 8.20 -1.90 -9.39
CA HIS A 114 8.89 -0.86 -10.17
C HIS A 114 9.24 0.35 -9.31
N TYR A 115 10.01 1.27 -9.90
CA TYR A 115 10.54 2.48 -9.25
C TYR A 115 9.49 3.28 -8.45
N ASN A 116 8.31 3.55 -9.03
CA ASN A 116 7.22 4.33 -8.40
C ASN A 116 6.15 3.46 -7.72
N ALA A 117 6.26 2.14 -7.81
CA ALA A 117 5.19 1.22 -7.45
C ALA A 117 5.74 -0.16 -7.10
N ALA A 118 5.85 -0.45 -5.82
CA ALA A 118 6.41 -1.70 -5.34
C ALA A 118 5.55 -2.30 -4.23
N GLY A 119 5.75 -3.60 -4.00
CA GLY A 119 5.09 -4.31 -2.93
C GLY A 119 6.05 -5.29 -2.26
N ALA A 120 5.64 -5.74 -1.09
CA ALA A 120 6.33 -6.76 -0.37
C ALA A 120 5.34 -7.64 0.41
N THR A 121 5.79 -8.83 0.78
CA THR A 121 5.07 -9.75 1.65
C THR A 121 5.99 -10.20 2.77
N ILE A 122 5.52 -10.08 3.99
CA ILE A 122 6.23 -10.50 5.21
C ILE A 122 5.31 -11.33 6.10
N SER A 123 5.89 -12.04 7.06
CA SER A 123 5.14 -12.69 8.13
C SER A 123 4.69 -11.65 9.17
N GLN A 124 3.54 -11.87 9.82
CA GLN A 124 2.96 -10.91 10.77
C GLN A 124 3.81 -10.69 12.03
N ASP A 125 4.62 -11.67 12.46
CA ASP A 125 5.56 -11.53 13.59
C ASP A 125 6.63 -10.46 13.34
N LYS A 126 6.84 -10.05 12.08
CA LYS A 126 7.85 -9.06 11.67
C LYS A 126 7.28 -7.65 11.49
N GLU A 127 5.99 -7.45 11.76
CA GLU A 127 5.29 -6.20 11.50
C GLU A 127 5.94 -4.98 12.17
N GLU A 128 6.19 -5.09 13.48
CA GLU A 128 6.77 -3.99 14.27
C GLU A 128 8.18 -3.63 13.78
N GLU A 129 9.00 -4.65 13.52
CA GLU A 129 10.35 -4.47 13.00
C GLU A 129 10.33 -3.82 11.61
N PHE A 130 9.45 -4.29 10.71
CA PHE A 130 9.27 -3.71 9.38
C PHE A 130 8.87 -2.23 9.46
N LEU A 131 7.86 -1.87 10.27
CA LEU A 131 7.40 -0.49 10.41
C LEU A 131 8.51 0.43 10.93
N LYS A 132 9.29 -0.05 11.91
CA LYS A 132 10.43 0.69 12.46
C LYS A 132 11.51 0.95 11.41
N ILE A 133 11.92 -0.09 10.66
CA ILE A 133 12.96 0.04 9.63
C ILE A 133 12.46 0.88 8.46
N LEU A 134 11.21 0.68 8.01
CA LEU A 134 10.61 1.46 6.94
C LEU A 134 10.58 2.95 7.28
N LYS A 135 10.07 3.31 8.47
CA LYS A 135 10.04 4.71 8.93
C LYS A 135 11.44 5.33 8.91
N LYS A 136 12.43 4.63 9.46
CA LYS A 136 13.83 5.10 9.49
C LYS A 136 14.40 5.34 8.08
N ASN A 137 14.19 4.41 7.15
CA ASN A 137 14.67 4.57 5.77
C ASN A 137 13.99 5.76 5.08
N LEU A 138 12.69 5.91 5.27
CA LEU A 138 11.93 7.02 4.69
C LEU A 138 12.35 8.38 5.26
N GLU A 139 12.77 8.45 6.52
CA GLU A 139 13.29 9.69 7.14
C GLU A 139 14.72 10.02 6.67
N ILE A 140 15.63 9.04 6.62
CA ILE A 140 17.04 9.25 6.24
C ILE A 140 17.17 9.74 4.80
N GLU A 141 16.41 9.15 3.87
CA GLU A 141 16.51 9.52 2.46
C GLU A 141 16.05 10.95 2.18
N VAL A 142 15.19 11.53 3.01
CA VAL A 142 14.77 12.93 2.86
C VAL A 142 15.94 13.89 3.14
N ILE A 143 16.84 13.52 4.05
CA ILE A 143 18.02 14.34 4.41
C ILE A 143 19.03 14.37 3.27
N LYS A 144 19.17 13.28 2.50
CA LYS A 144 20.12 13.19 1.38
C LYS A 144 19.74 14.00 0.15
N ILE A 145 18.48 14.44 0.06
CA ILE A 145 17.94 15.19 -1.08
C ILE A 145 17.97 16.72 -0.82
N GLN A 146 18.35 17.15 0.40
CA GLN A 146 18.52 18.56 0.76
C GLN A 146 19.93 19.09 0.52
#